data_AF-A0A9N9K4P1-F1
#
_entry.id   AF-A0A9N9K4P1-F1
#
_cell.length_a   1.000
_cell.length_b   1.000
_cell.length_c   1.000
_cell.angle_alpha   90.00
_cell.angle_beta   90.00
_cell.angle_gamma   90.00
#
_symmetry.space_group_name_H-M   'P 1'
#
loop_
_entity.id
_entity.type
_entity.pdbx_description
1 polymer ?
#
loop_
_entity_poly.entity_id
_entity_poly.type
_entity_poly.pdbx_seq_one_letter_code
_entity_poly.pdbx_strand_id
1 'polypeptide(L)'
;ILAIAPKLKLITFDGDMTLYGDGKDFEQDSELVKLLVKLLEFDFNVCVVTAAGYPGDAQRYEQRLSGLLKGFEKTLQRCINDMKLPCTILRKSRAVGIVPQPNVKIFREQLDECVLSTQHSLISYLQSSSGKQHSLPFCAFNGGSDVWVDIGNKLIGVRILQNFLGATPAETLHVGDQ
;
A
#
# COMPACT_ATOMS: atom_id res chain seq x y z
N ILE A 1 -3.23 -0.69 31.73
CA ILE A 1 -3.76 -0.74 30.35
C ILE A 1 -4.88 -1.75 30.33
N LEU A 2 -6.07 -1.36 29.88
CA LEU A 2 -7.17 -2.30 29.65
C LEU A 2 -7.06 -2.78 28.19
N ALA A 3 -6.82 -4.07 27.98
CA ALA A 3 -6.83 -4.67 26.65
C ALA A 3 -8.19 -5.30 26.37
N ILE A 4 -8.75 -5.02 25.19
CA ILE A 4 -10.04 -5.58 24.75
C ILE A 4 -9.89 -7.10 24.49
N ALA A 5 -8.70 -7.54 24.10
CA ALA A 5 -8.36 -8.95 23.92
C ALA A 5 -7.62 -9.51 25.16
N PRO A 6 -7.89 -10.77 25.57
CA PRO A 6 -7.29 -11.35 26.78
C PRO A 6 -5.77 -11.57 26.68
N LYS A 7 -5.21 -11.64 25.46
CA LYS A 7 -3.77 -11.72 25.21
C LYS A 7 -3.44 -10.96 23.92
N LEU A 8 -3.10 -9.69 24.02
CA LEU A 8 -2.56 -8.94 22.88
C LEU A 8 -1.04 -9.18 22.81
N LYS A 9 -0.49 -9.42 21.61
CA LYS A 9 0.95 -9.64 21.39
C LYS A 9 1.55 -8.74 20.33
N LEU A 10 0.74 -8.39 19.33
CA LEU A 10 1.14 -7.62 18.17
C LEU A 10 0.17 -6.47 17.94
N ILE A 11 0.72 -5.27 17.77
CA ILE A 11 -0.01 -4.09 17.32
C ILE A 11 0.64 -3.65 16.01
N THR A 12 -0.16 -3.57 14.96
CA THR A 12 0.27 -3.07 13.66
C THR A 12 -0.44 -1.77 13.35
N PHE A 13 0.30 -0.79 12.87
CA PHE A 13 -0.24 0.49 12.42
C PHE A 13 -0.12 0.59 10.91
N ASP A 14 -1.18 1.02 10.25
CA ASP A 14 -1.04 1.63 8.93
C ASP A 14 -0.15 2.88 9.07
N GLY A 15 0.89 3.01 8.27
CA GLY A 15 1.71 4.23 8.30
C GLY A 15 0.96 5.41 7.69
N ASP A 16 0.30 5.16 6.56
CA ASP A 16 -0.31 6.20 5.72
C ASP A 16 -1.64 6.62 6.35
N MET A 17 -1.90 7.93 6.45
CA MET A 17 -3.10 8.54 7.06
C MET A 17 -3.33 8.29 8.56
N THR A 18 -2.66 7.31 9.17
CA THR A 18 -2.83 6.98 10.60
C THR A 18 -1.66 7.47 11.46
N LEU A 19 -0.43 7.28 11.00
CA LEU A 19 0.77 7.76 11.70
C LEU A 19 1.26 9.09 11.14
N TYR A 20 1.11 9.30 9.85
CA TYR A 20 1.50 10.53 9.16
C TYR A 20 0.63 10.79 7.93
N GLY A 21 0.54 12.06 7.53
CA GLY A 21 -0.13 12.47 6.29
C GLY A 21 0.58 11.93 5.04
N ASP A 22 -0.09 11.92 3.89
CA ASP A 22 0.49 11.45 2.62
C ASP A 22 1.77 12.21 2.31
N GLY A 23 2.86 11.46 2.13
CA GLY A 23 4.18 12.01 1.84
C GLY A 23 4.84 12.81 2.96
N LYS A 24 4.35 12.71 4.20
CA LYS A 24 4.93 13.39 5.38
C LYS A 24 5.67 12.41 6.29
N ASP A 25 6.55 12.97 7.12
CA ASP A 25 7.27 12.25 8.18
C ASP A 25 6.52 12.30 9.51
N PHE A 26 6.95 11.45 10.44
CA PHE A 26 6.50 11.45 11.83
C PHE A 26 6.99 12.71 12.57
N GLU A 27 6.09 13.39 13.28
CA GLU A 27 6.49 14.52 14.12
C GLU A 27 7.27 14.05 15.36
N GLN A 28 8.48 14.60 15.56
CA GLN A 28 9.45 14.13 16.54
C GLN A 28 8.96 14.17 18.01
N ASP A 29 8.06 15.11 18.34
CA ASP A 29 7.57 15.34 19.72
C ASP A 29 6.04 15.14 19.85
N SER A 30 5.46 14.25 19.06
CA SER A 30 4.02 13.99 19.15
C SER A 30 3.64 13.11 20.35
N GLU A 31 2.44 13.34 20.90
CA GLU A 31 1.84 12.44 21.90
C GLU A 31 1.74 11.00 21.38
N LEU A 32 1.68 10.82 20.06
CA LEU A 32 1.70 9.52 19.40
C LEU A 32 3.04 8.78 19.63
N VAL A 33 4.20 9.45 19.53
CA VAL A 33 5.50 8.84 19.89
C VAL A 33 5.45 8.32 21.32
N LYS A 34 4.96 9.14 22.26
CA LYS A 34 4.88 8.77 23.68
C LYS A 34 3.99 7.55 23.91
N LEU A 35 2.89 7.43 23.16
CA LEU A 35 2.01 6.27 23.22
C LEU A 35 2.68 5.01 22.64
N LEU A 36 3.38 5.12 21.50
CA LEU A 36 4.13 3.99 20.91
C LEU A 36 5.23 3.49 21.84
N VAL A 37 5.98 4.40 22.47
CA VAL A 37 7.01 4.05 23.47
C VAL A 37 6.39 3.31 24.64
N LYS A 38 5.27 3.78 25.19
CA LYS A 38 4.55 3.07 26.26
C LYS A 38 4.15 1.66 25.82
N LEU A 39 3.65 1.47 24.61
CA LEU A 39 3.30 0.13 24.12
C LEU A 39 4.52 -0.81 24.10
N LEU A 40 5.68 -0.31 23.66
CA LEU A 40 6.93 -1.07 23.70
C LEU A 40 7.36 -1.41 25.14
N GLU A 41 7.21 -0.47 26.09
CA GLU A 41 7.50 -0.71 27.52
C GLU A 41 6.63 -1.81 28.15
N PHE A 42 5.45 -2.08 27.59
CA PHE A 42 4.56 -3.17 28.01
C PHE A 42 4.79 -4.49 27.25
N ASP A 43 5.95 -4.65 26.61
CA ASP A 43 6.38 -5.87 25.90
C ASP A 43 5.47 -6.25 24.70
N PHE A 44 4.81 -5.25 24.10
CA PHE A 44 4.10 -5.44 22.85
C PHE A 44 5.04 -5.30 21.65
N ASN A 45 4.85 -6.17 20.66
CA ASN A 45 5.44 -5.94 19.35
C ASN A 45 4.65 -4.82 18.64
N VAL A 46 5.31 -3.70 18.36
CA VAL A 46 4.73 -2.58 17.60
C VAL A 46 5.36 -2.58 16.21
N CYS A 47 4.54 -2.67 15.16
CA CYS A 47 5.00 -2.70 13.78
C CYS A 47 4.24 -1.67 12.92
N VAL A 48 4.92 -1.12 11.92
CA VAL A 48 4.33 -0.20 10.93
C VAL A 48 4.28 -0.90 9.58
N VAL A 49 3.15 -0.78 8.89
CA VAL A 49 2.96 -1.27 7.52
C VAL A 49 2.54 -0.08 6.66
N THR A 50 3.32 0.25 5.63
CA THR A 50 3.10 1.42 4.76
C THR A 50 3.16 1.02 3.28
N ALA A 51 2.47 1.76 2.42
CA ALA A 51 2.61 1.65 0.97
C ALA A 51 3.89 2.32 0.43
N ALA A 52 4.60 3.12 1.24
CA ALA A 52 5.85 3.74 0.85
C ALA A 52 6.96 2.69 0.60
N GLY A 53 7.28 2.46 -0.68
CA GLY A 53 8.38 1.58 -1.08
C GLY A 53 9.71 2.31 -1.25
N TYR A 54 10.73 1.92 -0.48
CA TYR A 54 12.13 2.33 -0.65
C TYR A 54 12.95 1.19 -1.30
N PRO A 55 13.75 1.45 -2.35
CA PRO A 55 14.43 0.39 -3.08
C PRO A 55 15.57 -0.27 -2.27
N GLY A 56 15.59 -1.60 -2.25
CA GLY A 56 16.70 -2.45 -1.79
C GLY A 56 16.64 -3.83 -2.48
N ASP A 57 17.78 -4.28 -3.02
CA ASP A 57 18.08 -5.54 -3.75
C ASP A 57 16.89 -6.33 -4.37
N ALA A 58 16.14 -5.69 -5.27
CA ALA A 58 14.89 -6.21 -5.86
C ALA A 58 15.04 -6.82 -7.27
N GLN A 59 16.25 -6.83 -7.85
CA GLN A 59 16.49 -6.96 -9.29
C GLN A 59 15.96 -8.29 -9.89
N ARG A 60 16.16 -9.42 -9.20
CA ARG A 60 15.67 -10.75 -9.67
C ARG A 60 14.15 -10.89 -9.58
N TYR A 61 13.51 -10.17 -8.66
CA TYR A 61 12.06 -10.22 -8.45
C TYR A 61 11.33 -9.32 -9.45
N GLU A 62 11.90 -8.14 -9.73
CA GLU A 62 11.43 -7.20 -10.74
C GLU A 62 11.39 -7.85 -12.14
N GLN A 63 12.44 -8.56 -12.55
CA GLN A 63 12.46 -9.26 -13.84
C GLN A 63 11.29 -10.23 -14.01
N ARG A 64 10.94 -10.99 -12.96
CA ARG A 64 9.82 -11.95 -12.97
C ARG A 64 8.46 -11.29 -13.05
N LEU A 65 8.34 -10.08 -12.50
CA LEU A 65 7.09 -9.32 -12.41
C LEU A 65 6.94 -8.29 -13.54
N SER A 66 8.00 -8.05 -14.32
CA SER A 66 8.08 -7.03 -15.37
C SER A 66 6.88 -7.00 -16.34
N GLY A 67 6.37 -8.16 -16.76
CA GLY A 67 5.21 -8.26 -17.66
C GLY A 67 3.92 -7.73 -17.04
N LEU A 68 3.64 -8.09 -15.79
CA LEU A 68 2.49 -7.61 -15.03
C LEU A 68 2.61 -6.10 -14.78
N LEU A 69 3.80 -5.71 -14.37
CA LEU A 69 4.22 -4.34 -14.10
C LEU A 69 4.04 -3.42 -15.31
N LYS A 70 4.33 -3.93 -16.52
CA LYS A 70 4.02 -3.28 -17.79
C LYS A 70 2.52 -3.23 -18.09
N GLY A 71 1.75 -4.21 -17.63
CA GLY A 71 0.29 -4.20 -17.68
C GLY A 71 -0.30 -3.04 -16.87
N PHE A 72 0.20 -2.83 -15.64
CA PHE A 72 -0.22 -1.73 -14.77
C PHE A 72 0.02 -0.38 -15.44
N GLU A 73 1.24 -0.20 -15.97
CA GLU A 73 1.66 0.99 -16.71
C GLU A 73 0.78 1.25 -17.94
N LYS A 74 0.46 0.23 -18.74
CA LYS A 74 -0.42 0.40 -19.91
C LYS A 74 -1.82 0.89 -19.52
N THR A 75 -2.39 0.35 -18.45
CA THR A 75 -3.72 0.77 -18.01
C THR A 75 -3.73 2.20 -17.51
N LEU A 76 -2.74 2.58 -16.68
CA LEU A 76 -2.57 3.96 -16.23
C LEU A 76 -2.29 4.92 -17.39
N GLN A 77 -1.49 4.51 -18.37
CA GLN A 77 -1.24 5.29 -19.58
C GLN A 77 -2.53 5.52 -20.39
N ARG A 78 -3.41 4.52 -20.46
CA ARG A 78 -4.72 4.67 -21.11
C ARG A 78 -5.56 5.70 -20.37
N CYS A 79 -5.64 5.63 -19.04
CA CYS A 79 -6.37 6.62 -18.24
C CYS A 79 -5.82 8.05 -18.45
N ILE A 80 -4.50 8.21 -18.50
CA ILE A 80 -3.85 9.50 -18.83
C ILE A 80 -4.33 10.00 -20.19
N ASN A 81 -4.34 9.15 -21.21
CA ASN A 81 -4.69 9.55 -22.57
C ASN A 81 -6.18 9.89 -22.71
N ASP A 82 -7.05 9.03 -22.16
CA ASP A 82 -8.50 9.14 -22.31
C ASP A 82 -9.04 10.38 -21.59
N MET A 83 -8.52 10.67 -20.38
CA MET A 83 -8.91 11.84 -19.59
C MET A 83 -8.00 13.06 -19.82
N LYS A 84 -6.98 12.94 -20.69
CA LYS A 84 -5.96 13.97 -20.96
C LYS A 84 -5.29 14.49 -19.68
N LEU A 85 -4.93 13.57 -18.77
CA LEU A 85 -4.37 13.94 -17.48
C LEU A 85 -2.94 14.50 -17.62
N PRO A 86 -2.66 15.70 -17.09
CA PRO A 86 -1.32 16.26 -16.99
C PRO A 86 -0.46 15.55 -15.91
N CYS A 87 -0.22 14.26 -16.11
CA CYS A 87 0.54 13.39 -15.21
C CYS A 87 1.73 12.72 -15.92
N THR A 88 2.63 12.18 -15.13
CA THR A 88 3.71 11.29 -15.58
C THR A 88 3.58 9.94 -14.90
N ILE A 89 3.98 8.87 -15.60
CA ILE A 89 4.04 7.54 -15.00
C ILE A 89 5.38 7.39 -14.26
N LEU A 90 5.32 6.87 -13.04
CA LEU A 90 6.49 6.49 -12.26
C LEU A 90 6.51 4.98 -12.04
N ARG A 91 7.66 4.37 -12.37
CA ARG A 91 7.91 2.94 -12.27
C ARG A 91 8.86 2.65 -11.09
N LYS A 92 8.42 1.85 -10.11
CA LYS A 92 9.26 1.29 -9.03
C LYS A 92 9.54 -0.20 -9.29
N SER A 93 10.32 -0.87 -8.45
CA SER A 93 10.60 -2.31 -8.61
C SER A 93 9.36 -3.20 -8.42
N ARG A 94 8.37 -2.75 -7.64
CA ARG A 94 7.13 -3.50 -7.34
C ARG A 94 5.84 -2.69 -7.46
N ALA A 95 5.91 -1.46 -7.95
CA ALA A 95 4.79 -0.54 -8.05
C ALA A 95 4.81 0.31 -9.32
N VAL A 96 3.65 0.74 -9.80
CA VAL A 96 3.51 1.80 -10.80
C VAL A 96 2.59 2.86 -10.24
N GLY A 97 2.90 4.13 -10.46
CA GLY A 97 1.98 5.20 -10.15
C GLY A 97 1.90 6.24 -11.25
N ILE A 98 0.91 7.11 -11.15
CA ILE A 98 0.82 8.36 -11.89
C ILE A 98 0.97 9.51 -10.92
N VAL A 99 1.88 10.44 -11.25
CA VAL A 99 2.16 11.62 -10.42
C VAL A 99 1.84 12.86 -11.25
N PRO A 100 1.12 13.86 -10.71
CA PRO A 100 0.83 15.10 -11.43
C PRO A 100 2.12 15.83 -11.82
N GLN A 101 2.07 16.56 -12.93
CA GLN A 101 3.12 17.51 -13.26
C GLN A 101 3.23 18.61 -12.19
N PRO A 102 4.36 19.33 -12.09
CA PRO A 102 4.52 20.39 -11.11
C PRO A 102 3.40 21.45 -11.21
N ASN A 103 2.87 21.87 -10.06
CA ASN A 103 1.81 22.88 -9.93
C ASN A 103 0.46 22.51 -10.57
N VAL A 104 0.24 21.23 -10.83
CA VAL A 104 -1.01 20.71 -11.39
C VAL A 104 -1.75 19.92 -10.32
N LYS A 105 -3.06 20.13 -10.22
CA LYS A 105 -3.95 19.33 -9.38
C LYS A 105 -4.85 18.47 -10.25
N ILE A 106 -4.93 17.18 -9.93
CA ILE A 106 -5.87 16.25 -10.56
C ILE A 106 -7.11 16.16 -9.67
N PHE A 107 -8.29 16.10 -10.28
CA PHE A 107 -9.52 15.96 -9.53
C PHE A 107 -9.62 14.56 -8.92
N ARG A 108 -10.20 14.46 -7.72
CA ARG A 108 -10.30 13.21 -6.97
C ARG A 108 -11.02 12.14 -7.79
N GLU A 109 -12.06 12.53 -8.50
CA GLU A 109 -12.88 11.67 -9.35
C GLU A 109 -12.06 11.08 -10.52
N GLN A 110 -11.09 11.83 -11.05
CA GLN A 110 -10.20 11.34 -12.10
C GLN A 110 -9.18 10.34 -11.55
N LEU A 111 -8.69 10.57 -10.33
CA LEU A 111 -7.82 9.64 -9.62
C LEU A 111 -8.59 8.34 -9.28
N ASP A 112 -9.82 8.46 -8.79
CA ASP A 112 -10.71 7.32 -8.50
C ASP A 112 -11.00 6.52 -9.77
N GLU A 113 -11.26 7.19 -10.91
CA GLU A 113 -11.42 6.50 -12.20
C GLU A 113 -10.16 5.74 -12.61
N CYS A 114 -8.96 6.33 -12.45
CA CYS A 114 -7.70 5.62 -12.73
C CYS A 114 -7.55 4.36 -11.88
N VAL A 115 -7.92 4.42 -10.59
CA VAL A 115 -7.90 3.28 -9.68
C VAL A 115 -8.88 2.21 -10.15
N LEU A 116 -10.15 2.56 -10.38
CA LEU A 116 -11.21 1.62 -10.76
C LEU A 116 -10.91 0.97 -12.12
N SER A 117 -10.51 1.76 -13.12
CA SER A 117 -10.08 1.27 -14.44
C SER A 117 -8.90 0.30 -14.33
N THR A 118 -7.93 0.59 -13.46
CA THR A 118 -6.79 -0.29 -13.24
C THR A 118 -7.21 -1.58 -12.54
N GLN A 119 -7.96 -1.51 -11.46
CA GLN A 119 -8.49 -2.69 -10.77
C GLN A 119 -9.27 -3.59 -11.72
N HIS A 120 -10.21 -3.02 -12.48
CA HIS A 120 -11.04 -3.75 -13.42
C HIS A 120 -10.21 -4.45 -14.51
N SER A 121 -9.26 -3.72 -15.11
CA SER A 121 -8.37 -4.27 -16.13
C SER A 121 -7.51 -5.42 -15.60
N LEU A 122 -7.00 -5.32 -14.37
CA LEU A 122 -6.13 -6.33 -13.78
C LEU A 122 -6.89 -7.56 -13.33
N ILE A 123 -8.05 -7.38 -12.70
CA ILE A 123 -8.93 -8.49 -12.34
C ILE A 123 -9.33 -9.26 -13.60
N SER A 124 -9.75 -8.57 -14.66
CA SER A 124 -10.11 -9.19 -15.93
C SER A 124 -8.95 -9.97 -16.55
N TYR A 125 -7.74 -9.42 -16.49
CA TYR A 125 -6.53 -10.10 -16.97
C TYR A 125 -6.20 -11.35 -16.15
N LEU A 126 -6.25 -11.27 -14.82
CA LEU A 126 -5.96 -12.38 -13.91
C LEU A 126 -7.02 -13.49 -13.99
N GLN A 127 -8.27 -13.15 -14.33
CA GLN A 127 -9.37 -14.11 -14.51
C GLN A 127 -9.41 -14.74 -15.92
N SER A 128 -8.62 -14.24 -16.86
CA SER A 128 -8.54 -14.79 -18.21
C SER A 128 -7.90 -16.18 -18.22
N SER A 129 -8.20 -17.00 -19.25
CA SER A 129 -7.70 -18.37 -19.41
C SER A 129 -6.16 -18.49 -19.46
N SER A 130 -5.46 -17.36 -19.61
CA SER A 130 -3.99 -17.26 -19.59
C SER A 130 -3.41 -16.93 -18.20
N GLY A 131 -4.25 -16.51 -17.25
CA GLY A 131 -3.88 -16.27 -15.86
C GLY A 131 -3.82 -17.58 -15.08
N LYS A 132 -2.68 -17.90 -14.47
CA LYS A 132 -2.63 -19.02 -13.52
C LYS A 132 -3.63 -18.77 -12.39
N GLN A 133 -4.34 -19.82 -11.96
CA GLN A 133 -5.35 -19.88 -10.88
C GLN A 133 -4.95 -19.29 -9.51
N HIS A 134 -3.74 -18.77 -9.36
CA HIS A 134 -3.30 -18.12 -8.13
C HIS A 134 -3.57 -16.62 -8.23
N SER A 135 -4.49 -16.11 -7.40
CA SER A 135 -4.76 -14.68 -7.29
C SER A 135 -3.48 -13.97 -6.85
N LEU A 136 -2.90 -13.19 -7.75
CA LEU A 136 -1.80 -12.32 -7.38
C LEU A 136 -2.39 -11.19 -6.52
N PRO A 137 -1.94 -11.01 -5.27
CA PRO A 137 -2.38 -9.89 -4.46
C PRO A 137 -1.78 -8.60 -5.01
N PHE A 138 -2.64 -7.61 -5.22
CA PHE A 138 -2.24 -6.26 -5.58
C PHE A 138 -3.13 -5.26 -4.83
N CYS A 139 -2.71 -4.01 -4.82
CA CYS A 139 -3.49 -2.90 -4.30
C CYS A 139 -3.37 -1.75 -5.30
N ALA A 140 -4.51 -1.22 -5.74
CA ALA A 140 -4.56 0.04 -6.47
C ALA A 140 -5.34 1.04 -5.62
N PHE A 141 -4.80 2.24 -5.42
CA PHE A 141 -5.38 3.23 -4.52
C PHE A 141 -5.13 4.66 -4.99
N ASN A 142 -6.01 5.54 -4.53
CA ASN A 142 -5.94 6.98 -4.72
C ASN A 142 -5.21 7.58 -3.50
N GLY A 143 -4.04 8.16 -3.70
CA GLY A 143 -3.23 8.81 -2.66
C GLY A 143 -3.57 10.29 -2.46
N GLY A 144 -4.79 10.71 -2.83
CA GLY A 144 -5.29 12.08 -2.71
C GLY A 144 -4.76 13.06 -3.77
N SER A 145 -3.53 12.86 -4.25
CA SER A 145 -2.89 13.67 -5.30
C SER A 145 -2.27 12.85 -6.43
N ASP A 146 -2.07 11.57 -6.21
CA ASP A 146 -1.52 10.60 -7.14
C ASP A 146 -2.31 9.28 -7.09
N VAL A 147 -1.97 8.34 -7.97
CA VAL A 147 -2.50 6.97 -7.94
C VAL A 147 -1.34 6.00 -8.00
N TRP A 148 -1.42 4.95 -7.19
CA TRP A 148 -0.43 3.89 -7.14
C TRP A 148 -1.06 2.52 -7.26
N VAL A 149 -0.30 1.60 -7.84
CA VAL A 149 -0.63 0.19 -8.01
C VAL A 149 0.57 -0.64 -7.57
N ASP A 150 0.43 -1.27 -6.40
CA ASP A 150 1.43 -2.11 -5.76
C ASP A 150 1.15 -3.59 -5.97
N ILE A 151 2.23 -4.37 -6.09
CA ILE A 151 2.17 -5.82 -5.92
C ILE A 151 2.25 -6.13 -4.42
N GLY A 152 1.15 -6.63 -3.88
CA GLY A 152 0.96 -6.86 -2.45
C GLY A 152 -0.15 -5.98 -1.86
N ASN A 153 -0.42 -6.19 -0.57
CA ASN A 153 -1.32 -5.35 0.21
C ASN A 153 -0.95 -5.42 1.70
N LYS A 154 -1.47 -4.48 2.50
CA LYS A 154 -1.15 -4.34 3.93
C LYS A 154 -1.53 -5.60 4.74
N LEU A 155 -2.63 -6.27 4.39
CA LEU A 155 -3.06 -7.52 5.03
C LEU A 155 -2.00 -8.62 4.94
N ILE A 156 -1.33 -8.77 3.80
CA ILE A 156 -0.23 -9.73 3.65
C ILE A 156 0.95 -9.36 4.55
N GLY A 157 1.29 -8.07 4.62
CA GLY A 157 2.31 -7.57 5.54
C GLY A 157 2.00 -7.94 6.99
N VAL A 158 0.77 -7.70 7.45
CA VAL A 158 0.31 -8.07 8.79
C VAL A 158 0.40 -9.58 9.02
N ARG A 159 0.00 -10.41 8.05
CA ARG A 159 0.11 -11.88 8.14
C ARG A 159 1.55 -12.38 8.21
N ILE A 160 2.47 -11.74 7.48
CA ILE A 160 3.91 -12.05 7.56
C ILE A 160 4.43 -11.73 8.96
N LEU A 161 4.07 -10.57 9.52
CA LEU A 161 4.45 -10.17 10.88
C LEU A 161 3.88 -11.12 11.93
N GLN A 162 2.60 -11.51 11.81
CA GLN A 162 1.96 -12.51 12.66
C GLN A 162 2.75 -13.82 12.68
N ASN A 163 3.10 -14.34 11.50
CA ASN A 163 3.85 -15.59 11.40
C ASN A 163 5.28 -15.45 11.96
N PHE A 164 5.96 -14.35 11.66
CA PHE A 164 7.33 -14.09 12.12
C PHE A 164 7.41 -13.97 13.65
N LEU A 165 6.43 -13.32 14.26
CA LEU A 165 6.39 -13.04 15.70
C LEU A 165 5.60 -14.08 16.51
N GLY A 166 5.06 -15.13 15.85
CA GLY A 166 4.26 -16.16 16.53
C GLY A 166 2.96 -15.63 17.14
N ALA A 167 2.34 -14.62 16.52
CA ALA A 167 1.06 -14.04 16.94
C ALA A 167 -0.08 -14.57 16.08
N THR A 168 -1.22 -14.85 16.70
CA THR A 168 -2.46 -15.21 15.99
C THR A 168 -3.30 -13.97 15.65
N PRO A 169 -4.28 -14.08 14.73
CA PRO A 169 -5.23 -12.98 14.48
C PRO A 169 -5.96 -12.48 15.73
N ALA A 170 -6.28 -13.38 16.67
CA ALA A 170 -6.93 -13.01 17.94
C ALA A 170 -6.00 -12.27 18.91
N GLU A 171 -4.68 -12.35 18.70
CA GLU A 171 -3.65 -11.69 19.51
C GLU A 171 -3.06 -10.45 18.78
N THR A 172 -3.68 -10.03 17.68
CA THR A 172 -3.22 -8.93 16.83
C THR A 172 -4.26 -7.81 16.76
N LEU A 173 -3.83 -6.59 17.02
CA LEU A 173 -4.61 -5.38 16.74
C LEU A 173 -4.01 -4.68 15.51
N HIS A 174 -4.86 -4.33 14.54
CA HIS A 174 -4.48 -3.43 13.45
C HIS A 174 -5.20 -2.10 13.65
N VAL A 175 -4.44 -1.00 13.56
CA VAL A 175 -4.95 0.37 13.65
C VAL A 175 -4.71 1.04 12.30
N GLY A 176 -5.78 1.52 11.68
CA GLY A 176 -5.75 2.21 10.40
C GLY A 176 -6.98 3.12 10.25
N ASP A 177 -6.92 4.05 9.30
CA ASP A 177 -8.06 4.86 8.85
C ASP A 177 -8.73 4.16 7.64
N GLN A 178 -10.07 4.07 7.63
CA GLN A 178 -10.85 3.32 6.62
C GLN A 178 -11.30 4.21 5.46
#